data_AF-A0A537ID73-F1
#
_entry.id   AF-A0A537ID73-F1
#
_cell.length_a   1.000
_cell.length_b   1.000
_cell.length_c   1.000
_cell.angle_alpha   90.00
_cell.angle_beta   90.00
_cell.angle_gamma   90.00
#
_symmetry.space_group_name_H-M   'P 1'
#
loop_
_entity.id
_entity.type
_entity.pdbx_description
1 polymer ?
#
loop_
_entity_poly.entity_id
_entity_poly.type
_entity_poly.pdbx_seq_one_letter_code
_entity_poly.pdbx_strand_id
1 'polypeptide(L)'
;MPLPRNELAYVPPYLHAYPGGGKFSWSSELQHLTSRKFISILWWPVFTSSQRWFTQSDFFLSCKKLPEFYDLWKTIQKGAFAYNTLFFRMTPLRRSATDLADITTLALFFGDEFIDGIATTAGKPFIRGLVKEDPELFYMQVKIKAGKVILTYRFNLPALVPASVMQEINPKYEISYQRFYEILQYFLRLINEYIGRLPKPVAEKAAYKIADACNTCIESFLHDVNSCPVPGSIREVPIVQHFHELKTAYMQKKLLELRCILVGKEEVMSSTQASGWLDIMRVVQIYDDIHDPVIDDGVQDNILLSIACHYFPKEWEWFCANKQRLEKEDNRSLLFSLYMPCSMEHCLQLASSKITTMNWEQQKIMHYLIFKNNYVLYKENADQHISNDDDFLLRLYLQVKDKMTHLPPQAIKSYVINTCVHLRKERKQLLDRLNHSERYQLRYNLLSLSPETKANIFDSVTTNL
;
A
#
# COMPACT_ATOMS: atom_id res chain seq x y z
N MET A 1 -26.81 -13.27 -25.72
CA MET A 1 -27.28 -14.63 -25.40
C MET A 1 -27.40 -14.73 -23.88
N PRO A 2 -28.57 -15.08 -23.32
CA PRO A 2 -28.70 -15.19 -21.87
C PRO A 2 -28.05 -16.50 -21.43
N LEU A 3 -27.09 -16.42 -20.51
CA LEU A 3 -26.54 -17.61 -19.85
C LEU A 3 -27.60 -18.19 -18.88
N PRO A 4 -27.70 -19.53 -18.80
CA PRO A 4 -28.79 -20.17 -18.08
C PRO A 4 -28.65 -19.95 -16.57
N ARG A 5 -29.76 -19.51 -15.96
CA ARG A 5 -30.02 -19.68 -14.54
C ARG A 5 -30.29 -21.17 -14.30
N ASN A 6 -29.37 -21.86 -13.64
CA ASN A 6 -29.70 -22.83 -12.59
C ASN A 6 -28.42 -23.33 -11.89
N GLU A 7 -28.49 -23.28 -10.57
CA GLU A 7 -27.86 -24.20 -9.62
C GLU A 7 -26.35 -24.46 -9.76
N LEU A 8 -25.57 -23.63 -9.07
CA LEU A 8 -24.57 -24.12 -8.12
C LEU A 8 -24.50 -23.06 -7.01
N ALA A 9 -24.93 -23.44 -5.80
CA ALA A 9 -24.39 -22.82 -4.61
C ALA A 9 -22.88 -23.05 -4.68
N TYR A 10 -22.15 -22.05 -5.17
CA TYR A 10 -20.69 -22.05 -5.17
C TYR A 10 -20.27 -21.96 -3.71
N VAL A 11 -20.16 -23.12 -3.07
CA VAL A 11 -19.36 -23.30 -1.87
C VAL A 11 -17.92 -23.01 -2.34
N PRO A 12 -17.25 -21.97 -1.84
CA PRO A 12 -15.90 -21.67 -2.27
C PRO A 12 -15.03 -22.93 -2.12
N PRO A 13 -14.16 -23.23 -3.10
CA PRO A 13 -13.20 -24.31 -2.94
C PRO A 13 -12.47 -24.05 -1.63
N TYR A 14 -12.54 -25.03 -0.74
CA TYR A 14 -11.98 -25.06 0.62
C TYR A 14 -10.90 -24.00 0.85
N LEU A 15 -11.11 -23.13 1.85
CA LEU A 15 -10.10 -22.25 2.41
C LEU A 15 -8.87 -23.10 2.76
N HIS A 16 -7.92 -23.16 1.84
CA HIS A 16 -6.70 -23.91 2.05
C HIS A 16 -5.95 -23.20 3.17
N ALA A 17 -5.65 -23.97 4.23
CA ALA A 17 -4.80 -23.53 5.32
C ALA A 17 -3.55 -22.85 4.75
N TYR A 18 -3.15 -21.74 5.36
CA TYR A 18 -1.98 -20.93 5.00
C TYR A 18 -0.83 -21.84 4.54
N PRO A 19 -0.24 -21.63 3.35
CA PRO A 19 0.89 -22.43 2.92
C PRO A 19 1.99 -22.32 3.97
N GLY A 20 2.27 -23.43 4.65
CA GLY A 20 3.19 -23.46 5.78
C GLY A 20 4.57 -22.98 5.35
N GLY A 21 5.06 -21.92 6.00
CA GLY A 21 6.47 -21.54 5.90
C GLY A 21 7.37 -22.66 6.42
N GLY A 22 8.62 -22.72 5.94
CA GLY A 22 9.62 -23.64 6.49
C GLY A 22 9.77 -23.47 8.00
N LYS A 23 10.13 -24.55 8.71
CA LYS A 23 10.36 -24.50 10.17
C LYS A 23 11.38 -23.42 10.51
N PHE A 24 11.04 -22.54 11.45
CA PHE A 24 11.95 -21.50 11.93
C PHE A 24 13.26 -22.11 12.46
N SER A 25 14.38 -21.47 12.13
CA SER A 25 15.70 -21.83 12.64
C SER A 25 16.51 -20.59 12.97
N TRP A 26 17.00 -20.52 14.22
CA TRP A 26 17.95 -19.48 14.64
C TRP A 26 19.25 -19.51 13.84
N SER A 27 19.71 -20.67 13.38
CA SER A 27 20.93 -20.74 12.57
C SER A 27 20.73 -20.07 11.20
N SER A 28 19.57 -20.30 10.57
CA SER A 28 19.21 -19.62 9.32
C SER A 28 19.03 -18.12 9.53
N GLU A 29 18.38 -17.71 10.62
CA GLU A 29 18.18 -16.30 10.93
C GLU A 29 19.52 -15.58 11.18
N LEU A 30 20.42 -16.18 11.94
CA LEU A 30 21.76 -15.64 12.19
C LEU A 30 22.60 -15.56 10.91
N GLN A 31 22.47 -16.54 10.01
CA GLN A 31 23.12 -16.50 8.69
C GLN A 31 22.63 -15.30 7.86
N HIS A 32 21.34 -14.97 7.91
CA HIS A 32 20.79 -13.78 7.25
C HIS A 32 21.25 -12.48 7.91
N LEU A 33 21.24 -12.41 9.25
CA LEU A 33 21.71 -11.25 10.01
C LEU A 33 23.21 -10.99 9.86
N THR A 34 24.01 -12.00 9.51
CA THR A 34 25.45 -11.85 9.22
C THR A 34 25.74 -11.71 7.73
N SER A 35 24.71 -11.74 6.88
CA SER A 35 24.88 -11.63 5.43
C SER A 35 25.31 -10.23 4.99
N ARG A 36 25.96 -10.15 3.82
CA ARG A 36 26.28 -8.87 3.16
C ARG A 36 25.05 -7.98 2.95
N LYS A 37 23.87 -8.57 2.81
CA LYS A 37 22.60 -7.84 2.64
C LYS A 37 22.18 -7.15 3.93
N PHE A 38 22.32 -7.80 5.08
CA PHE A 38 22.06 -7.15 6.38
C PHE A 38 23.08 -6.06 6.68
N ILE A 39 24.37 -6.31 6.41
CA ILE A 39 25.41 -5.29 6.53
C ILE A 39 25.03 -4.06 5.69
N SER A 40 24.46 -4.25 4.49
CA SER A 40 23.98 -3.15 3.65
C SER A 40 22.93 -2.29 4.33
N ILE A 41 22.06 -2.86 5.18
CA ILE A 41 21.05 -2.12 5.97
C ILE A 41 21.71 -1.17 6.98
N LEU A 42 22.82 -1.58 7.61
CA LEU A 42 23.57 -0.73 8.54
C LEU A 42 24.12 0.54 7.88
N TRP A 43 24.27 0.54 6.55
CA TRP A 43 24.68 1.70 5.78
C TRP A 43 23.55 2.69 5.47
N TRP A 44 22.33 2.48 5.96
CA TRP A 44 21.22 3.42 5.79
C TRP A 44 21.57 4.87 6.15
N PRO A 45 22.23 5.18 7.29
CA PRO A 45 22.63 6.56 7.61
C PRO A 45 23.55 7.17 6.55
N VAL A 46 24.49 6.38 6.02
CA VAL A 46 25.41 6.81 4.97
C VAL A 46 24.68 7.03 3.64
N PHE A 47 23.72 6.16 3.30
CA PHE A 47 22.85 6.37 2.14
C PHE A 47 22.11 7.72 2.24
N THR A 48 21.53 8.02 3.40
CA THR A 48 20.75 9.25 3.58
C THR A 48 21.58 10.53 3.43
N SER A 49 22.87 10.49 3.77
CA SER A 49 23.76 11.65 3.69
C SER A 49 24.46 11.81 2.34
N SER A 50 24.72 10.71 1.61
CA SER A 50 25.65 10.72 0.46
C SER A 50 25.00 10.67 -0.93
N GLN A 51 23.71 10.36 -1.05
CA GLN A 51 23.18 9.81 -2.32
C GLN A 51 22.32 10.68 -3.24
N ARG A 52 21.97 11.94 -2.93
CA ARG A 52 20.96 12.64 -3.78
C ARG A 52 21.24 14.11 -4.04
N TRP A 53 21.74 14.39 -5.23
CA TRP A 53 22.11 15.74 -5.65
C TRP A 53 20.92 16.72 -5.63
N PHE A 54 19.74 16.31 -6.13
CA PHE A 54 18.60 17.23 -6.23
C PHE A 54 18.04 17.69 -4.87
N THR A 55 18.37 16.96 -3.80
CA THR A 55 17.84 17.23 -2.46
C THR A 55 18.48 18.42 -1.77
N GLN A 56 19.57 18.93 -2.35
CA GLN A 56 20.30 20.13 -1.94
C GLN A 56 19.86 21.37 -2.73
N SER A 57 18.96 21.22 -3.73
CA SER A 57 18.42 22.37 -4.46
C SER A 57 17.52 23.23 -3.57
N ASP A 58 17.53 24.55 -3.78
CA ASP A 58 16.65 25.48 -3.07
C ASP A 58 15.17 25.11 -3.20
N PHE A 59 14.78 24.64 -4.39
CA PHE A 59 13.43 24.12 -4.65
C PHE A 59 13.09 22.98 -3.70
N PHE A 60 13.94 21.95 -3.61
CA PHE A 60 13.67 20.80 -2.74
C PHE A 60 13.71 21.16 -1.26
N LEU A 61 14.64 22.02 -0.85
CA LEU A 61 14.71 22.54 0.52
C LEU A 61 13.46 23.36 0.89
N SER A 62 12.88 24.10 -0.06
CA SER A 62 11.61 24.79 0.15
C SER A 62 10.45 23.83 0.32
N CYS A 63 10.38 22.75 -0.48
CA CYS A 63 9.33 21.75 -0.37
C CYS A 63 9.38 20.99 0.97
N LYS A 64 10.59 20.76 1.53
CA LYS A 64 10.75 20.15 2.87
C LYS A 64 10.11 20.95 4.00
N LYS A 65 9.80 22.23 3.79
CA LYS A 65 9.10 23.07 4.78
C LYS A 65 7.58 22.89 4.73
N LEU A 66 7.05 22.25 3.69
CA LEU A 66 5.63 21.96 3.60
C LEU A 66 5.26 20.85 4.60
N PRO A 67 4.09 20.94 5.25
CA PRO A 67 3.55 19.86 6.07
C PRO A 67 3.53 18.53 5.28
N GLU A 68 3.78 17.43 5.97
CA GLU A 68 3.79 16.05 5.45
C GLU A 68 4.82 15.70 4.35
N PHE A 69 5.32 16.68 3.60
CA PHE A 69 6.27 16.46 2.50
C PHE A 69 7.55 15.79 3.00
N TYR A 70 8.06 16.18 4.17
CA TYR A 70 9.26 15.59 4.76
C TYR A 70 9.07 14.09 5.06
N ASP A 71 7.90 13.70 5.55
CA ASP A 71 7.60 12.31 5.88
C ASP A 71 7.38 11.46 4.61
N LEU A 72 6.67 12.00 3.62
CA LEU A 72 6.57 11.38 2.29
C LEU A 72 7.96 11.16 1.69
N TRP A 73 8.80 12.19 1.72
CA TRP A 73 10.16 12.12 1.22
C TRP A 73 10.99 11.05 1.94
N LYS A 74 10.92 11.00 3.26
CA LYS A 74 11.62 10.00 4.09
C LYS A 74 11.17 8.58 3.74
N THR A 75 9.90 8.38 3.39
CA THR A 75 9.37 7.11 2.92
C THR A 75 9.94 6.73 1.55
N ILE A 76 9.95 7.65 0.58
CA ILE A 76 10.56 7.44 -0.74
C ILE A 76 12.05 7.12 -0.60
N GLN A 77 12.78 7.79 0.30
CA GLN A 77 14.19 7.49 0.56
C GLN A 77 14.40 6.05 1.04
N LYS A 78 13.56 5.55 1.95
CA LYS A 78 13.65 4.18 2.45
C LYS A 78 13.39 3.16 1.37
N GLY A 79 12.34 3.36 0.57
CA GLY A 79 12.02 2.49 -0.56
C GLY A 79 13.16 2.44 -1.56
N ALA A 80 13.70 3.59 -1.93
CA ALA A 80 14.81 3.68 -2.87
C ALA A 80 16.12 3.09 -2.34
N PHE A 81 16.41 3.19 -1.03
CA PHE A 81 17.51 2.43 -0.43
C PHE A 81 17.29 0.94 -0.57
N ALA A 82 16.08 0.46 -0.26
CA ALA A 82 15.72 -0.94 -0.40
C ALA A 82 15.91 -1.42 -1.85
N TYR A 83 15.44 -0.66 -2.85
CA TYR A 83 15.67 -0.99 -4.26
C TYR A 83 17.16 -0.93 -4.63
N ASN A 84 17.87 0.15 -4.32
CA ASN A 84 19.26 0.31 -4.73
C ASN A 84 20.17 -0.74 -4.06
N THR A 85 20.02 -0.97 -2.75
CA THR A 85 20.94 -1.81 -1.98
C THR A 85 20.50 -3.28 -1.91
N LEU A 86 19.21 -3.58 -1.77
CA LEU A 86 18.73 -4.96 -1.61
C LEU A 86 18.31 -5.59 -2.95
N PHE A 87 17.68 -4.81 -3.83
CA PHE A 87 17.29 -5.28 -5.16
C PHE A 87 18.45 -5.23 -6.16
N PHE A 88 19.06 -4.07 -6.39
CA PHE A 88 20.13 -3.91 -7.36
C PHE A 88 21.53 -4.25 -6.84
N ARG A 89 21.68 -4.47 -5.53
CA ARG A 89 22.97 -4.72 -4.85
C ARG A 89 24.02 -3.63 -5.11
N MET A 90 23.57 -2.39 -5.24
CA MET A 90 24.44 -1.23 -5.39
C MET A 90 25.05 -0.85 -4.04
N THR A 91 26.27 -0.31 -4.07
CA THR A 91 26.90 0.20 -2.86
C THR A 91 26.22 1.51 -2.43
N PRO A 92 25.89 1.68 -1.14
CA PRO A 92 25.26 2.91 -0.62
C PRO A 92 26.08 4.19 -0.83
N LEU A 93 27.37 4.07 -1.18
CA LEU A 93 28.29 5.17 -1.43
C LEU A 93 28.28 5.66 -2.89
N ARG A 94 27.78 4.85 -3.84
CA ARG A 94 27.81 5.20 -5.27
C ARG A 94 26.55 5.98 -5.65
N ARG A 95 26.71 7.25 -6.05
CA ARG A 95 25.60 8.09 -6.56
C ARG A 95 24.76 7.30 -7.55
N SER A 96 23.47 7.17 -7.27
CA SER A 96 22.58 6.36 -8.08
C SER A 96 22.04 7.15 -9.27
N ALA A 97 22.02 6.51 -10.44
CA ALA A 97 21.26 7.00 -11.60
C ALA A 97 19.72 6.94 -11.37
N THR A 98 19.28 6.34 -10.25
CA THR A 98 17.86 6.16 -9.92
C THR A 98 17.17 7.38 -9.30
N ASP A 99 17.88 8.50 -9.12
CA ASP A 99 17.30 9.76 -8.61
C ASP A 99 16.09 10.21 -9.44
N LEU A 100 16.13 10.00 -10.76
CA LEU A 100 15.01 10.33 -11.64
C LEU A 100 13.73 9.55 -11.28
N ALA A 101 13.86 8.28 -10.86
CA ALA A 101 12.73 7.51 -10.39
C ALA A 101 12.18 8.06 -9.06
N ASP A 102 13.05 8.51 -8.15
CA ASP A 102 12.62 9.11 -6.88
C ASP A 102 11.87 10.43 -7.09
N ILE A 103 12.37 11.29 -7.98
CA ILE A 103 11.73 12.55 -8.36
C ILE A 103 10.37 12.26 -9.02
N THR A 104 10.32 11.27 -9.90
CA THR A 104 9.07 10.86 -10.57
C THR A 104 8.06 10.34 -9.56
N THR A 105 8.46 9.45 -8.64
CA THR A 105 7.58 8.94 -7.57
C THR A 105 7.02 10.08 -6.73
N LEU A 106 7.86 11.03 -6.33
CA LEU A 106 7.42 12.20 -5.57
C LEU A 106 6.44 13.07 -6.35
N ALA A 107 6.69 13.30 -7.64
CA ALA A 107 5.79 14.06 -8.52
C ALA A 107 4.44 13.36 -8.70
N LEU A 108 4.41 12.03 -8.77
CA LEU A 108 3.17 11.26 -8.83
C LEU A 108 2.34 11.38 -7.55
N PHE A 109 2.95 11.18 -6.37
CA PHE A 109 2.24 11.36 -5.09
C PHE A 109 1.73 12.79 -4.91
N PHE A 110 2.54 13.79 -5.29
CA PHE A 110 2.11 15.18 -5.23
C PHE A 110 1.00 15.47 -6.26
N GLY A 111 1.07 14.86 -7.44
CA GLY A 111 0.08 15.00 -8.50
C GLY A 111 -1.27 14.36 -8.16
N ASP A 112 -1.27 13.21 -7.51
CA ASP A 112 -2.46 12.49 -7.04
C ASP A 112 -3.28 13.37 -6.07
N GLU A 113 -2.62 13.84 -5.00
CA GLU A 113 -3.18 14.76 -4.00
C GLU A 113 -3.71 16.07 -4.62
N PHE A 114 -2.99 16.58 -5.62
CA PHE A 114 -3.38 17.79 -6.30
C PHE A 114 -4.67 17.59 -7.11
N ILE A 115 -4.75 16.50 -7.87
CA ILE A 115 -5.89 16.22 -8.75
C ILE A 115 -7.14 15.90 -7.92
N ASP A 116 -7.00 15.11 -6.85
CA ASP A 116 -8.10 14.80 -5.92
C ASP A 116 -8.61 16.06 -5.21
N GLY A 117 -7.70 16.94 -4.79
CA GLY A 117 -8.05 18.21 -4.19
C GLY A 117 -8.80 19.15 -5.14
N ILE A 118 -8.35 19.25 -6.40
CA ILE A 118 -9.05 20.01 -7.44
C ILE A 118 -10.43 19.41 -7.72
N ALA A 119 -10.55 18.08 -7.80
CA ALA A 119 -11.83 17.41 -8.04
C ALA A 119 -12.83 17.61 -6.90
N THR A 120 -12.33 17.63 -5.65
CA THR A 120 -13.14 17.90 -4.46
C THR A 120 -13.63 19.36 -4.44
N THR A 121 -12.76 20.30 -4.81
CA THR A 121 -13.05 21.74 -4.75
C THR A 121 -13.92 22.22 -5.91
N ALA A 122 -13.60 21.80 -7.14
CA ALA A 122 -14.35 22.18 -8.35
C ALA A 122 -15.59 21.30 -8.60
N GLY A 123 -15.62 20.10 -7.99
CA GLY A 123 -16.66 19.09 -8.17
C GLY A 123 -16.38 18.15 -9.35
N LYS A 124 -16.60 16.85 -9.14
CA LYS A 124 -16.47 15.80 -10.18
C LYS A 124 -17.20 16.13 -11.51
N PRO A 125 -18.42 16.72 -11.53
CA PRO A 125 -19.09 17.06 -12.79
C PRO A 125 -18.31 18.07 -13.65
N PHE A 126 -17.67 19.05 -13.03
CA PHE A 126 -16.84 20.03 -13.73
C PHE A 126 -15.62 19.35 -14.37
N ILE A 127 -14.93 18.49 -13.63
CA ILE A 127 -13.78 17.73 -14.13
C ILE A 127 -14.18 16.81 -15.29
N ARG A 128 -15.33 16.13 -15.19
CA ARG A 128 -15.88 15.32 -16.30
C ARG A 128 -16.11 16.16 -17.56
N GLY A 129 -16.63 17.38 -17.40
CA GLY A 129 -16.81 18.33 -18.50
C GLY A 129 -15.48 18.65 -19.18
N LEU A 130 -14.47 19.02 -18.40
CA LEU A 130 -13.12 19.33 -18.90
C LEU A 130 -12.49 18.17 -19.68
N VAL A 131 -12.61 16.94 -19.16
CA VAL A 131 -11.97 15.77 -19.77
C VAL A 131 -12.72 15.29 -21.01
N LYS A 132 -14.05 15.42 -21.04
CA LYS A 132 -14.87 14.93 -22.17
C LYS A 132 -14.58 15.67 -23.48
N GLU A 133 -14.16 16.92 -23.41
CA GLU A 133 -13.91 17.76 -24.59
C GLU A 133 -12.60 17.38 -25.32
N ASP A 134 -11.53 17.11 -24.57
CA ASP A 134 -10.24 16.68 -25.13
C ASP A 134 -9.47 15.81 -24.11
N PRO A 135 -9.71 14.48 -24.08
CA PRO A 135 -9.05 13.59 -23.13
C PRO A 135 -7.52 13.60 -23.26
N GLU A 136 -7.01 13.67 -24.49
CA GLU A 136 -5.57 13.63 -24.83
C GLU A 136 -4.80 14.83 -24.29
N LEU A 137 -5.50 15.93 -24.00
CA LEU A 137 -4.93 17.14 -23.42
C LEU A 137 -4.21 16.85 -22.09
N PHE A 138 -4.78 15.96 -21.28
CA PHE A 138 -4.32 15.65 -19.92
C PHE A 138 -3.22 14.59 -19.86
N TYR A 139 -2.96 13.88 -20.97
CA TYR A 139 -1.91 12.88 -21.04
C TYR A 139 -0.53 13.53 -21.21
N MET A 140 0.46 13.02 -20.47
CA MET A 140 1.86 13.38 -20.63
C MET A 140 2.37 12.89 -21.99
N GLN A 141 3.05 13.77 -22.70
CA GLN A 141 3.55 13.54 -24.06
C GLN A 141 5.07 13.51 -24.08
N VAL A 142 5.64 12.56 -24.80
CA VAL A 142 7.07 12.49 -25.11
C VAL A 142 7.32 13.20 -26.44
N LYS A 143 8.18 14.21 -26.45
CA LYS A 143 8.61 14.92 -27.66
C LYS A 143 10.11 14.77 -27.85
N ILE A 144 10.51 14.37 -29.06
CA ILE A 144 11.91 14.29 -29.46
C ILE A 144 12.16 15.45 -30.43
N LYS A 145 12.93 16.46 -30.00
CA LYS A 145 13.26 17.64 -30.82
C LYS A 145 14.76 17.89 -30.79
N ALA A 146 15.38 18.03 -31.96
CA ALA A 146 16.82 18.30 -32.11
C ALA A 146 17.70 17.34 -31.27
N GLY A 147 17.33 16.05 -31.25
CA GLY A 147 18.04 15.03 -30.47
C GLY A 147 17.82 15.05 -28.96
N LYS A 148 17.01 15.98 -28.43
CA LYS A 148 16.63 16.06 -27.01
C LYS A 148 15.25 15.45 -26.78
N VAL A 149 15.13 14.67 -25.71
CA VAL A 149 13.88 14.07 -25.24
C VAL A 149 13.27 14.97 -24.17
N ILE A 150 11.98 15.32 -24.33
CA ILE A 150 11.28 16.25 -23.44
C ILE A 150 9.87 15.71 -23.14
N LEU A 151 9.49 15.72 -21.88
CA LEU A 151 8.15 15.45 -21.38
C LEU A 151 7.35 16.75 -21.26
N THR A 152 6.12 16.75 -21.77
CA THR A 152 5.23 17.92 -21.72
C THR A 152 3.78 17.53 -21.49
N TYR A 153 3.06 18.29 -20.67
CA TYR A 153 1.60 18.35 -20.71
C TYR A 153 1.14 19.40 -21.73
N ARG A 154 -0.03 19.20 -22.34
CA ARG A 154 -0.57 20.12 -23.35
C ARG A 154 -1.53 21.16 -22.76
N PHE A 155 -1.91 21.03 -21.49
CA PHE A 155 -2.75 22.00 -20.79
C PHE A 155 -1.96 23.07 -20.03
N ASN A 156 -2.64 24.18 -19.78
CA ASN A 156 -2.28 25.14 -18.74
C ASN A 156 -3.43 25.23 -17.74
N LEU A 157 -3.27 24.61 -16.57
CA LEU A 157 -4.41 24.38 -15.68
C LEU A 157 -5.08 25.65 -15.12
N PRO A 158 -4.36 26.73 -14.77
CA PRO A 158 -4.98 28.01 -14.41
C PRO A 158 -5.86 28.63 -15.50
N ALA A 159 -5.72 28.20 -16.76
CA ALA A 159 -6.61 28.62 -17.85
C ALA A 159 -7.86 27.73 -17.99
N LEU A 160 -7.85 26.54 -17.39
CA LEU A 160 -8.94 25.55 -17.46
C LEU A 160 -9.81 25.55 -16.20
N VAL A 161 -9.25 25.92 -15.05
CA VAL A 161 -9.92 25.85 -13.74
C VAL A 161 -10.18 27.27 -13.22
N PRO A 162 -11.37 27.55 -12.63
CA PRO A 162 -11.69 28.87 -12.09
C PRO A 162 -10.67 29.37 -11.08
N ALA A 163 -10.39 30.67 -11.09
CA ALA A 163 -9.45 31.29 -10.16
C ALA A 163 -9.85 31.08 -8.69
N SER A 164 -11.16 31.03 -8.39
CA SER A 164 -11.66 30.72 -7.04
C SER A 164 -11.17 29.36 -6.54
N VAL A 165 -11.20 28.33 -7.39
CA VAL A 165 -10.70 26.99 -7.05
C VAL A 165 -9.17 26.98 -6.94
N MET A 166 -8.47 27.66 -7.85
CA MET A 166 -7.00 27.73 -7.81
C MET A 166 -6.45 28.45 -6.57
N GLN A 167 -7.22 29.36 -5.97
CA GLN A 167 -6.83 30.08 -4.74
C GLN A 167 -7.20 29.36 -3.45
N GLU A 168 -8.02 28.30 -3.51
CA GLU A 168 -8.32 27.47 -2.36
C GLU A 168 -7.06 26.78 -1.82
N ILE A 169 -7.03 26.58 -0.50
CA ILE A 169 -5.90 26.01 0.22
C ILE A 169 -6.08 24.49 0.32
N ASN A 170 -5.08 23.75 -0.14
CA ASN A 170 -5.02 22.33 0.10
C ASN A 170 -4.79 22.08 1.61
N PRO A 171 -5.64 21.27 2.27
CA PRO A 171 -5.57 21.08 3.73
C PRO A 171 -4.35 20.26 4.18
N LYS A 172 -3.77 19.45 3.29
CA LYS A 172 -2.65 18.55 3.61
C LYS A 172 -1.30 19.27 3.60
N TYR A 173 -1.08 20.13 2.62
CA TYR A 173 0.19 20.85 2.42
C TYR A 173 0.12 22.34 2.76
N GLU A 174 -1.04 22.85 3.16
CA GLU A 174 -1.27 24.25 3.57
C GLU A 174 -0.81 25.29 2.53
N ILE A 175 -0.97 24.97 1.25
CA ILE A 175 -0.66 25.85 0.12
C ILE A 175 -1.85 25.96 -0.83
N SER A 176 -1.94 27.06 -1.56
CA SER A 176 -2.97 27.18 -2.60
C SER A 176 -2.77 26.18 -3.72
N TYR A 177 -3.84 25.75 -4.38
CA TYR A 177 -3.74 24.88 -5.56
C TYR A 177 -2.93 25.52 -6.69
N GLN A 178 -2.92 26.85 -6.81
CA GLN A 178 -2.02 27.58 -7.69
C GLN A 178 -0.55 27.29 -7.38
N ARG A 179 -0.16 27.42 -6.11
CA ARG A 179 1.21 27.13 -5.67
C ARG A 179 1.55 25.65 -5.83
N PHE A 180 0.58 24.77 -5.58
CA PHE A 180 0.71 23.33 -5.75
C PHE A 180 1.02 22.99 -7.23
N TYR A 181 0.26 23.55 -8.17
CA TYR A 181 0.50 23.39 -9.60
C TYR A 181 1.89 23.92 -10.03
N GLU A 182 2.33 25.07 -9.50
CA GLU A 182 3.68 25.58 -9.77
C GLU A 182 4.76 24.57 -9.34
N ILE A 183 4.62 23.96 -8.16
CA ILE A 183 5.55 22.94 -7.66
C ILE A 183 5.57 21.73 -8.61
N LEU A 184 4.42 21.27 -9.11
CA LEU A 184 4.36 20.21 -10.12
C LEU A 184 5.07 20.59 -11.43
N GLN A 185 4.93 21.83 -11.88
CA GLN A 185 5.68 22.35 -13.04
C GLN A 185 7.19 22.39 -12.77
N TYR A 186 7.63 22.70 -11.55
CA TYR A 186 9.03 22.59 -11.16
C TYR A 186 9.53 21.14 -11.18
N PHE A 187 8.73 20.18 -10.70
CA PHE A 187 9.08 18.76 -10.82
C PHE A 187 9.25 18.33 -12.29
N LEU A 188 8.32 18.72 -13.17
CA LEU A 188 8.43 18.42 -14.60
C LEU A 188 9.72 19.00 -15.22
N ARG A 189 10.08 20.24 -14.86
CA ARG A 189 11.35 20.85 -15.30
C ARG A 189 12.56 20.07 -14.81
N LEU A 190 12.56 19.68 -13.53
CA LEU A 190 13.65 18.91 -12.93
C LEU A 190 13.81 17.52 -13.58
N ILE A 191 12.68 16.85 -13.85
CA ILE A 191 12.64 15.58 -14.59
C ILE A 191 13.25 15.76 -15.98
N ASN A 192 12.82 16.77 -16.73
CA ASN A 192 13.35 17.07 -18.06
C ASN A 192 14.84 17.43 -18.06
N GLU A 193 15.30 18.18 -17.06
CA GLU A 193 16.72 18.48 -16.89
C GLU A 193 17.54 17.21 -16.67
N TYR A 194 17.03 16.28 -15.86
CA TYR A 194 17.69 14.99 -15.63
C TYR A 194 17.72 14.15 -16.91
N ILE A 195 16.58 14.02 -17.61
CA ILE A 195 16.48 13.30 -18.89
C ILE A 195 17.48 13.85 -19.91
N GLY A 196 17.63 15.17 -20.00
CA GLY A 196 18.57 15.82 -20.91
C GLY A 196 20.04 15.52 -20.66
N ARG A 197 20.40 14.97 -19.49
CA ARG A 197 21.77 14.55 -19.13
C ARG A 197 22.02 13.05 -19.40
N LEU A 198 20.98 12.27 -19.67
CA LEU A 198 21.11 10.83 -19.93
C LEU A 198 21.56 10.56 -21.38
N PRO A 199 22.26 9.44 -21.64
CA PRO A 199 22.48 8.96 -23.00
C PRO A 199 21.15 8.79 -23.73
N LYS A 200 21.08 9.21 -25.00
CA LYS A 200 19.83 9.27 -25.78
C LYS A 200 18.97 7.99 -25.69
N PRO A 201 19.51 6.76 -25.87
CA PRO A 201 18.69 5.55 -25.78
C PRO A 201 18.06 5.34 -24.39
N VAL A 202 18.78 5.72 -23.33
CA VAL A 202 18.29 5.64 -21.95
C VAL A 202 17.28 6.75 -21.68
N ALA A 203 17.54 7.96 -22.18
CA ALA A 203 16.65 9.11 -22.07
C ALA A 203 15.27 8.83 -22.71
N GLU A 204 15.25 8.23 -23.90
CA GLU A 204 14.02 7.85 -24.60
C GLU A 204 13.23 6.81 -23.80
N LYS A 205 13.89 5.69 -23.42
CA LYS A 205 13.25 4.63 -22.61
C LYS A 205 12.69 5.18 -21.29
N ALA A 206 13.47 6.00 -20.57
CA ALA A 206 13.06 6.60 -19.30
C ALA A 206 11.88 7.56 -19.49
N ALA A 207 11.90 8.41 -20.52
CA ALA A 207 10.81 9.34 -20.80
C ALA A 207 9.50 8.61 -21.12
N TYR A 208 9.54 7.60 -21.98
CA TYR A 208 8.36 6.78 -22.26
C TYR A 208 7.83 6.09 -21.00
N LYS A 209 8.71 5.58 -20.14
CA LYS A 209 8.29 4.94 -18.89
C LYS A 209 7.71 5.92 -17.87
N ILE A 210 8.22 7.14 -17.80
CA ILE A 210 7.66 8.22 -16.96
C ILE A 210 6.27 8.63 -17.48
N ALA A 211 6.14 8.86 -18.78
CA ALA A 211 4.84 9.17 -19.39
C ALA A 211 3.82 8.05 -19.15
N ASP A 212 4.23 6.79 -19.34
CA ASP A 212 3.41 5.61 -19.06
C ASP A 212 2.96 5.52 -17.60
N ALA A 213 3.82 5.89 -16.63
CA ALA A 213 3.43 5.97 -15.23
C ALA A 213 2.44 7.12 -14.95
N CYS A 214 2.75 8.34 -15.40
CA CYS A 214 1.87 9.50 -15.21
C CYS A 214 0.49 9.29 -15.85
N ASN A 215 0.46 8.72 -17.06
CA ASN A 215 -0.78 8.50 -17.79
C ASN A 215 -1.66 7.44 -17.12
N THR A 216 -1.08 6.40 -16.51
CA THR A 216 -1.89 5.43 -15.74
C THR A 216 -2.43 6.02 -14.44
N CYS A 217 -1.73 6.95 -13.78
CA CYS A 217 -2.33 7.70 -12.67
C CYS A 217 -3.55 8.49 -13.15
N ILE A 218 -3.44 9.19 -14.28
CA ILE A 218 -4.57 9.91 -14.89
C ILE A 218 -5.71 8.96 -15.25
N GLU A 219 -5.43 7.82 -15.89
CA GLU A 219 -6.45 6.83 -16.24
C GLU A 219 -7.20 6.30 -15.00
N SER A 220 -6.48 6.01 -13.91
CA SER A 220 -7.08 5.60 -12.64
C SER A 220 -7.99 6.69 -12.09
N PHE A 221 -7.52 7.94 -12.06
CA PHE A 221 -8.33 9.06 -11.61
C PHE A 221 -9.58 9.26 -12.49
N LEU A 222 -9.43 9.18 -13.82
CA LEU A 222 -10.55 9.31 -14.74
C LEU A 222 -11.57 8.18 -14.58
N HIS A 223 -11.11 6.96 -14.28
CA HIS A 223 -12.00 5.87 -13.90
C HIS A 223 -12.81 6.23 -12.65
N ASP A 224 -12.19 6.77 -11.61
CA ASP A 224 -12.85 7.12 -10.33
C ASP A 224 -13.75 8.35 -10.44
N VAL A 225 -13.41 9.27 -11.35
CA VAL A 225 -14.26 10.40 -11.71
C VAL A 225 -15.45 9.93 -12.52
N ASN A 226 -15.30 9.03 -13.50
CA ASN A 226 -16.41 8.59 -14.36
C ASN A 226 -17.31 7.53 -13.69
N SER A 227 -16.76 6.79 -12.73
CA SER A 227 -17.51 5.87 -11.90
C SER A 227 -18.29 6.66 -10.86
N CYS A 228 -19.58 6.85 -11.07
CA CYS A 228 -20.51 7.00 -9.94
C CYS A 228 -20.81 5.57 -9.48
N PRO A 229 -20.21 5.04 -8.41
CA PRO A 229 -20.66 3.78 -7.86
C PRO A 229 -22.15 3.91 -7.58
N VAL A 230 -22.95 3.08 -8.24
CA VAL A 230 -24.39 3.03 -7.97
C VAL A 230 -24.51 2.46 -6.56
N PRO A 231 -25.19 3.14 -5.62
CA PRO A 231 -25.44 2.58 -4.31
C PRO A 231 -26.00 1.17 -4.43
N GLY A 232 -25.28 0.16 -3.92
CA GLY A 232 -25.68 -1.25 -3.98
C GLY A 232 -25.01 -2.12 -5.06
N SER A 233 -24.08 -1.61 -5.88
CA SER A 233 -23.32 -2.45 -6.83
C SER A 233 -21.87 -2.68 -6.39
N ILE A 234 -21.66 -3.45 -5.32
CA ILE A 234 -20.31 -3.86 -4.91
C ILE A 234 -19.75 -4.86 -5.94
N ARG A 235 -18.59 -4.54 -6.51
CA ARG A 235 -17.94 -5.41 -7.50
C ARG A 235 -17.49 -6.73 -6.89
N GLU A 236 -17.47 -7.79 -7.69
CA GLU A 236 -17.02 -9.12 -7.25
C GLU A 236 -15.52 -9.12 -6.89
N VAL A 237 -15.15 -10.00 -5.95
CA VAL A 237 -13.79 -10.09 -5.39
C VAL A 237 -12.69 -10.18 -6.46
N PRO A 238 -12.80 -11.02 -7.52
CA PRO A 238 -11.76 -11.09 -8.55
C PRO A 238 -11.58 -9.77 -9.33
N ILE A 239 -12.64 -8.99 -9.50
CA ILE A 239 -12.61 -7.70 -10.21
C ILE A 239 -11.89 -6.67 -9.34
N VAL A 240 -12.21 -6.62 -8.05
CA VAL A 240 -11.53 -5.73 -7.09
C VAL A 240 -10.04 -6.08 -6.99
N GLN A 241 -9.71 -7.37 -6.89
CA GLN A 241 -8.30 -7.82 -6.90
C GLN A 241 -7.58 -7.42 -8.19
N HIS A 242 -8.22 -7.56 -9.35
CA HIS A 242 -7.63 -7.12 -10.61
C HIS A 242 -7.42 -5.60 -10.63
N PHE A 243 -8.34 -4.82 -10.09
CA PHE A 243 -8.18 -3.38 -9.94
C PHE A 243 -7.02 -3.01 -9.01
N HIS A 244 -6.83 -3.70 -7.88
CA HIS A 244 -5.67 -3.51 -7.00
C HIS A 244 -4.35 -3.80 -7.73
N GLU A 245 -4.35 -4.82 -8.59
CA GLU A 245 -3.20 -5.08 -9.44
C GLU A 245 -2.93 -3.89 -10.36
N LEU A 246 -3.94 -3.42 -11.10
CA LEU A 246 -3.91 -2.28 -12.03
C LEU A 246 -3.45 -0.97 -11.39
N LYS A 247 -4.04 -0.57 -10.25
CA LYS A 247 -3.76 0.71 -9.60
C LYS A 247 -2.41 0.69 -8.88
N THR A 248 -2.17 -0.30 -8.03
CA THR A 248 -1.08 -0.25 -7.04
C THR A 248 0.14 -1.04 -7.51
N ALA A 249 -0.05 -2.28 -7.98
CA ALA A 249 1.08 -3.14 -8.38
C ALA A 249 1.68 -2.73 -9.74
N TYR A 250 0.86 -2.38 -10.74
CA TYR A 250 1.40 -1.93 -12.03
C TYR A 250 2.08 -0.57 -11.93
N MET A 251 1.57 0.37 -11.12
CA MET A 251 2.29 1.63 -10.89
C MET A 251 3.68 1.38 -10.29
N GLN A 252 3.75 0.53 -9.26
CA GLN A 252 5.02 0.12 -8.68
C GLN A 252 5.92 -0.59 -9.68
N LYS A 253 5.36 -1.43 -10.56
CA LYS A 253 6.09 -2.10 -11.64
C LYS A 253 6.70 -1.08 -12.59
N LYS A 254 5.94 -0.08 -13.05
CA LYS A 254 6.44 0.98 -13.94
C LYS A 254 7.58 1.78 -13.31
N LEU A 255 7.44 2.13 -12.03
CA LEU A 255 8.48 2.84 -11.28
C LEU A 255 9.74 1.97 -11.06
N LEU A 256 9.58 0.67 -10.84
CA LEU A 256 10.70 -0.26 -10.72
C LEU A 256 11.39 -0.49 -12.07
N GLU A 257 10.64 -0.63 -13.16
CA GLU A 257 11.16 -0.68 -14.53
C GLU A 257 11.97 0.57 -14.88
N LEU A 258 11.47 1.76 -14.50
CA LEU A 258 12.21 3.01 -14.66
C LEU A 258 13.57 2.94 -13.97
N ARG A 259 13.64 2.42 -12.74
CA ARG A 259 14.92 2.22 -12.05
C ARG A 259 15.82 1.22 -12.78
N CYS A 260 15.26 0.12 -13.28
CA CYS A 260 16.01 -0.88 -14.04
C CYS A 260 16.62 -0.29 -15.32
N ILE A 261 15.86 0.53 -16.06
CA ILE A 261 16.35 1.27 -17.23
C ILE A 261 17.51 2.19 -16.84
N LEU A 262 17.37 2.96 -15.75
CA LEU A 262 18.38 3.92 -15.30
C LEU A 262 19.69 3.26 -14.83
N VAL A 263 19.61 2.04 -14.30
CA VAL A 263 20.78 1.27 -13.83
C VAL A 263 21.34 0.36 -14.92
N GLY A 264 20.62 0.15 -16.04
CA GLY A 264 20.98 -0.80 -17.08
C GLY A 264 20.85 -2.26 -16.65
N LYS A 265 19.79 -2.56 -15.87
CA LYS A 265 19.49 -3.89 -15.29
C LYS A 265 18.05 -4.32 -15.57
N GLU A 266 17.62 -4.16 -16.82
CA GLU A 266 16.25 -4.43 -17.29
C GLU A 266 15.87 -5.92 -17.09
N GLU A 267 16.84 -6.82 -17.22
CA GLU A 267 16.70 -8.27 -17.05
C GLU A 267 16.26 -8.69 -15.64
N VAL A 268 16.50 -7.85 -14.62
CA VAL A 268 16.14 -8.19 -13.23
C VAL A 268 14.62 -8.21 -13.04
N MET A 269 13.86 -7.55 -13.92
CA MET A 269 12.39 -7.53 -13.86
C MET A 269 11.73 -8.89 -14.08
N SER A 270 12.40 -9.84 -14.74
CA SER A 270 11.89 -11.21 -14.92
C SER A 270 12.24 -12.14 -13.76
N SER A 271 12.98 -11.65 -12.76
CA SER A 271 13.38 -12.46 -11.61
C SER A 271 12.24 -12.66 -10.60
N THR A 272 12.30 -13.76 -9.85
CA THR A 272 11.42 -13.99 -8.68
C THR A 272 11.54 -12.87 -7.64
N GLN A 273 12.72 -12.22 -7.56
CA GLN A 273 12.94 -11.08 -6.69
C GLN A 273 12.03 -9.90 -7.06
N ALA A 274 11.83 -9.62 -8.36
CA ALA A 274 10.94 -8.56 -8.80
C ALA A 274 9.48 -8.81 -8.37
N SER A 275 8.99 -10.06 -8.51
CA SER A 275 7.64 -10.42 -8.06
C SER A 275 7.43 -10.10 -6.58
N GLY A 276 8.35 -10.51 -5.71
CA GLY A 276 8.23 -10.24 -4.28
C GLY A 276 8.19 -8.75 -3.92
N TRP A 277 8.87 -7.89 -4.69
CA TRP A 277 8.77 -6.43 -4.49
C TRP A 277 7.42 -5.84 -4.92
N LEU A 278 6.79 -6.42 -5.94
CA LEU A 278 5.44 -6.05 -6.36
C LEU A 278 4.39 -6.58 -5.36
N ASP A 279 4.61 -7.78 -4.83
CA ASP A 279 3.75 -8.40 -3.83
C ASP A 279 3.70 -7.59 -2.52
N ILE A 280 4.76 -6.86 -2.16
CA ILE A 280 4.73 -5.94 -1.01
C ILE A 280 3.58 -4.93 -1.15
N MET A 281 3.44 -4.32 -2.33
CA MET A 281 2.39 -3.31 -2.56
C MET A 281 0.99 -3.93 -2.60
N ARG A 282 0.86 -5.17 -3.08
CA ARG A 282 -0.42 -5.91 -3.02
C ARG A 282 -0.86 -6.15 -1.59
N VAL A 283 0.08 -6.53 -0.72
CA VAL A 283 -0.21 -6.74 0.71
C VAL A 283 -0.53 -5.41 1.39
N VAL A 284 0.20 -4.34 1.08
CA VAL A 284 -0.12 -3.00 1.60
C VAL A 284 -1.55 -2.59 1.22
N GLN A 285 -1.97 -2.77 -0.04
CA GLN A 285 -3.33 -2.46 -0.47
C GLN A 285 -4.40 -3.27 0.29
N ILE A 286 -4.17 -4.58 0.49
CA ILE A 286 -5.11 -5.40 1.27
C ILE A 286 -5.29 -4.85 2.69
N TYR A 287 -4.22 -4.34 3.29
CA TYR A 287 -4.29 -3.77 4.63
C TYR A 287 -4.89 -2.36 4.65
N ASP A 288 -4.66 -1.56 3.61
CA ASP A 288 -5.31 -0.26 3.39
C ASP A 288 -6.84 -0.42 3.40
N ASP A 289 -7.34 -1.36 2.60
CA ASP A 289 -8.75 -1.70 2.51
C ASP A 289 -9.34 -2.25 3.83
N ILE A 290 -8.54 -2.88 4.69
CA ILE A 290 -9.00 -3.34 6.01
C ILE A 290 -9.26 -2.15 6.96
N HIS A 291 -8.58 -1.02 6.77
CA HIS A 291 -8.72 0.17 7.62
C HIS A 291 -9.77 1.15 7.12
N ASP A 292 -9.88 1.29 5.80
CA ASP A 292 -10.74 2.27 5.16
C ASP A 292 -12.12 1.77 4.66
N PRO A 293 -12.73 0.64 5.11
CA PRO A 293 -14.05 0.21 4.60
C PRO A 293 -15.15 1.26 4.69
N VAL A 294 -15.14 2.10 5.73
CA VAL A 294 -16.15 3.15 5.90
C VAL A 294 -15.93 4.31 4.93
N ILE A 295 -14.66 4.65 4.69
CA ILE A 295 -14.25 5.76 3.81
C ILE A 295 -14.50 5.36 2.35
N ASP A 296 -14.24 4.11 2.01
CA ASP A 296 -14.36 3.58 0.65
C ASP A 296 -15.79 3.26 0.24
N ASP A 297 -16.71 2.99 1.18
CA ASP A 297 -18.06 2.56 0.84
C ASP A 297 -18.84 3.61 0.05
N GLY A 298 -19.09 3.30 -1.23
CA GLY A 298 -19.72 4.19 -2.19
C GLY A 298 -18.76 5.22 -2.81
N VAL A 299 -17.46 5.05 -2.63
CA VAL A 299 -16.42 5.95 -3.14
C VAL A 299 -15.37 5.18 -3.96
N GLN A 300 -14.86 4.05 -3.45
CA GLN A 300 -13.84 3.21 -4.08
C GLN A 300 -14.16 1.72 -3.94
N ASP A 301 -13.55 0.89 -4.79
CA ASP A 301 -13.63 -0.56 -4.65
C ASP A 301 -12.80 -1.00 -3.43
N ASN A 302 -13.42 -1.72 -2.49
CA ASN A 302 -12.76 -2.21 -1.28
C ASN A 302 -12.92 -3.73 -1.13
N ILE A 303 -11.81 -4.45 -0.95
CA ILE A 303 -11.77 -5.91 -0.94
C ILE A 303 -12.49 -6.51 0.27
N LEU A 304 -12.42 -5.87 1.45
CA LEU A 304 -13.12 -6.36 2.64
C LEU A 304 -14.63 -6.29 2.44
N LEU A 305 -15.13 -5.17 1.90
CA LEU A 305 -16.55 -5.00 1.58
C LEU A 305 -17.00 -5.96 0.47
N SER A 306 -16.18 -6.15 -0.56
CA SER A 306 -16.45 -7.11 -1.64
C SER A 306 -16.59 -8.53 -1.10
N ILE A 307 -15.66 -8.98 -0.25
CA ILE A 307 -15.73 -10.29 0.38
C ILE A 307 -16.97 -10.42 1.26
N ALA A 308 -17.26 -9.42 2.10
CA ALA A 308 -18.43 -9.45 2.97
C ALA A 308 -19.74 -9.55 2.16
N CYS A 309 -19.91 -8.70 1.15
CA CYS A 309 -21.11 -8.64 0.32
C CYS A 309 -21.35 -9.95 -0.45
N HIS A 310 -20.30 -10.53 -1.04
CA HIS A 310 -20.44 -11.67 -1.95
C HIS A 310 -20.34 -13.02 -1.25
N TYR A 311 -19.56 -13.14 -0.18
CA TYR A 311 -19.29 -14.42 0.48
C TYR A 311 -19.88 -14.54 1.89
N PHE A 312 -20.11 -13.43 2.60
CA PHE A 312 -20.58 -13.46 4.00
C PHE A 312 -21.74 -12.49 4.26
N PRO A 313 -22.96 -12.76 3.73
CA PRO A 313 -24.09 -11.82 3.77
C PRO A 313 -24.43 -11.27 5.16
N LYS A 314 -24.28 -12.08 6.22
CA LYS A 314 -24.53 -11.64 7.61
C LYS A 314 -23.53 -10.58 8.09
N GLU A 315 -22.27 -10.68 7.66
CA GLU A 315 -21.23 -9.69 7.97
C GLU A 315 -21.48 -8.40 7.20
N TRP A 316 -21.94 -8.51 5.96
CA TRP A 316 -22.38 -7.38 5.14
C TRP A 316 -23.60 -6.66 5.74
N GLU A 317 -24.63 -7.40 6.13
CA GLU A 317 -25.82 -6.86 6.82
C GLU A 317 -25.42 -6.10 8.09
N TRP A 318 -24.49 -6.66 8.88
CA TRP A 318 -23.97 -5.97 10.05
C TRP A 318 -23.26 -4.66 9.68
N PHE A 319 -22.41 -4.66 8.66
CA PHE A 319 -21.72 -3.46 8.19
C PHE A 319 -22.73 -2.36 7.79
N CYS A 320 -23.71 -2.70 6.94
CA CYS A 320 -24.75 -1.77 6.51
C CYS A 320 -25.54 -1.19 7.69
N ALA A 321 -25.92 -2.03 8.66
CA ALA A 321 -26.67 -1.61 9.83
C ALA A 321 -25.86 -0.71 10.78
N ASN A 322 -24.52 -0.74 10.71
CA ASN A 322 -23.64 -0.04 11.65
C ASN A 322 -22.80 1.07 11.00
N LYS A 323 -22.93 1.33 9.69
CA LYS A 323 -22.08 2.28 8.94
C LYS A 323 -21.95 3.65 9.63
N GLN A 324 -23.08 4.29 9.95
CA GLN A 324 -23.10 5.62 10.61
C GLN A 324 -22.44 5.62 11.99
N ARG A 325 -22.50 4.50 12.72
CA ARG A 325 -21.79 4.35 13.99
C ARG A 325 -20.29 4.24 13.74
N LEU A 326 -19.88 3.39 12.79
CA LEU A 326 -18.49 3.13 12.46
C LEU A 326 -17.73 4.39 12.03
N GLU A 327 -18.38 5.36 11.36
CA GLU A 327 -17.80 6.66 11.02
C GLU A 327 -17.24 7.43 12.23
N LYS A 328 -17.77 7.18 13.42
CA LYS A 328 -17.42 7.88 14.67
C LYS A 328 -16.52 7.07 15.59
N GLU A 329 -16.18 5.84 15.22
CA GLU A 329 -15.39 4.94 16.05
C GLU A 329 -13.91 5.05 15.71
N ASP A 330 -13.07 5.21 16.73
CA ASP A 330 -11.61 5.21 16.57
C ASP A 330 -11.06 3.78 16.41
N ASN A 331 -11.81 2.77 16.87
CA ASN A 331 -11.40 1.36 16.90
C ASN A 331 -12.05 0.50 15.82
N ARG A 332 -12.32 1.08 14.64
CA ARG A 332 -13.01 0.42 13.51
C ARG A 332 -12.40 -0.94 13.13
N SER A 333 -11.08 -1.04 13.01
CA SER A 333 -10.41 -2.28 12.61
C SER A 333 -10.67 -3.43 13.58
N LEU A 334 -10.76 -3.15 14.89
CA LEU A 334 -11.15 -4.17 15.87
C LEU A 334 -12.62 -4.55 15.75
N LEU A 335 -13.51 -3.58 15.50
CA LEU A 335 -14.93 -3.88 15.28
C LEU A 335 -15.10 -4.76 14.04
N PHE A 336 -14.37 -4.50 12.96
CA PHE A 336 -14.33 -5.38 11.80
C PHE A 336 -13.80 -6.77 12.17
N SER A 337 -12.75 -6.88 12.97
CA SER A 337 -12.30 -8.19 13.46
C SER A 337 -13.33 -8.94 14.30
N LEU A 338 -14.15 -8.23 15.06
CA LEU A 338 -15.16 -8.85 15.93
C LEU A 338 -16.43 -9.26 15.19
N TYR A 339 -16.86 -8.45 14.23
CA TYR A 339 -18.18 -8.57 13.60
C TYR A 339 -18.13 -8.98 12.13
N MET A 340 -16.98 -8.85 11.48
CA MET A 340 -16.70 -9.36 10.13
C MET A 340 -15.48 -10.33 10.11
N PRO A 341 -15.37 -11.27 11.07
CA PRO A 341 -14.16 -12.08 11.21
C PRO A 341 -13.86 -12.96 9.99
N CYS A 342 -14.89 -13.44 9.27
CA CYS A 342 -14.70 -14.30 8.11
C CYS A 342 -14.13 -13.51 6.93
N SER A 343 -14.66 -12.31 6.68
CA SER A 343 -14.15 -11.40 5.65
C SER A 343 -12.71 -10.95 5.97
N MET A 344 -12.45 -10.60 7.23
CA MET A 344 -11.12 -10.24 7.71
C MET A 344 -10.11 -11.38 7.54
N GLU A 345 -10.46 -12.60 7.95
CA GLU A 345 -9.60 -13.77 7.78
C GLU A 345 -9.29 -14.04 6.31
N HIS A 346 -10.26 -13.86 5.42
CA HIS A 346 -10.04 -14.01 3.98
C HIS A 346 -9.02 -12.99 3.46
N CYS A 347 -9.12 -11.72 3.87
CA CYS A 347 -8.10 -10.70 3.55
C CYS A 347 -6.71 -11.09 4.08
N LEU A 348 -6.62 -11.57 5.32
CA LEU A 348 -5.36 -12.01 5.91
C LEU A 348 -4.74 -13.22 5.18
N GLN A 349 -5.56 -14.15 4.69
CA GLN A 349 -5.11 -15.27 3.86
C GLN A 349 -4.60 -14.81 2.50
N LEU A 350 -5.31 -13.87 1.85
CA LEU A 350 -4.85 -13.26 0.61
C LEU A 350 -3.49 -12.60 0.81
N ALA A 351 -3.33 -11.79 1.87
CA ALA A 351 -2.07 -11.17 2.24
C ALA A 351 -0.97 -12.22 2.48
N SER A 352 -1.26 -13.25 3.29
CA SER A 352 -0.31 -14.32 3.58
C SER A 352 0.17 -15.02 2.31
N SER A 353 -0.71 -15.35 1.38
CA SER A 353 -0.35 -16.07 0.15
C SER A 353 0.72 -15.33 -0.65
N LYS A 354 0.67 -13.99 -0.64
CA LYS A 354 1.67 -13.12 -1.28
C LYS A 354 2.95 -13.00 -0.47
N ILE A 355 2.87 -13.00 0.87
CA ILE A 355 4.06 -12.94 1.73
C ILE A 355 4.88 -14.23 1.62
N THR A 356 4.23 -15.39 1.50
CA THR A 356 4.94 -16.67 1.46
C THR A 356 5.82 -16.87 0.22
N THR A 357 5.57 -16.12 -0.87
CA THR A 357 6.41 -16.13 -2.08
C THR A 357 7.59 -15.17 -2.00
N MET A 358 7.59 -14.25 -1.03
CA MET A 358 8.67 -13.28 -0.83
C MET A 358 9.93 -13.94 -0.26
N ASN A 359 11.10 -13.40 -0.60
CA ASN A 359 12.34 -13.80 0.06
C ASN A 359 12.43 -13.24 1.49
N TRP A 360 13.45 -13.68 2.24
CA TRP A 360 13.65 -13.26 3.64
C TRP A 360 13.64 -11.74 3.83
N GLU A 361 14.35 -10.96 3.00
CA GLU A 361 14.41 -9.51 3.16
C GLU A 361 13.05 -8.84 2.95
N GLN A 362 12.35 -9.28 1.90
CA GLN A 362 11.02 -8.79 1.53
C GLN A 362 10.01 -9.12 2.62
N GLN A 363 10.03 -10.34 3.16
CA GLN A 363 9.18 -10.72 4.29
C GLN A 363 9.43 -9.84 5.52
N LYS A 364 10.70 -9.55 5.87
CA LYS A 364 11.01 -8.67 7.02
C LYS A 364 10.54 -7.24 6.79
N ILE A 365 10.73 -6.69 5.59
CA ILE A 365 10.21 -5.37 5.23
C ILE A 365 8.69 -5.36 5.31
N MET A 366 8.02 -6.35 4.73
CA MET A 366 6.56 -6.42 4.70
C MET A 366 5.97 -6.51 6.11
N HIS A 367 6.49 -7.42 6.95
CA HIS A 367 6.03 -7.51 8.34
C HIS A 367 6.34 -6.22 9.10
N TYR A 368 7.51 -5.59 8.93
CA TYR A 368 7.79 -4.29 9.54
C TYR A 368 6.77 -3.22 9.12
N LEU A 369 6.40 -3.15 7.83
CA LEU A 369 5.39 -2.22 7.32
C LEU A 369 4.03 -2.53 7.92
N ILE A 370 3.62 -3.79 8.00
CA ILE A 370 2.37 -4.21 8.66
C ILE A 370 2.38 -3.75 10.13
N PHE A 371 3.44 -4.04 10.87
CA PHE A 371 3.54 -3.69 12.28
C PHE A 371 3.56 -2.19 12.54
N LYS A 372 4.25 -1.44 11.68
CA LYS A 372 4.41 0.00 11.85
C LYS A 372 3.21 0.79 11.34
N ASN A 373 2.66 0.43 10.19
CA ASN A 373 1.64 1.25 9.53
C ASN A 373 0.23 0.87 10.00
N ASN A 374 -0.05 -0.40 10.32
CA ASN A 374 -1.43 -0.80 10.58
C ASN A 374 -1.97 -0.41 11.96
N TYR A 375 -1.12 -0.08 12.94
CA TYR A 375 -1.60 0.16 14.33
C TYR A 375 -0.84 1.27 15.09
N VAL A 376 -0.02 2.10 14.42
CA VAL A 376 0.59 3.30 15.05
C VAL A 376 -0.41 4.47 15.14
N LEU A 377 -1.57 4.40 14.47
CA LEU A 377 -2.68 5.34 14.65
C LEU A 377 -3.43 5.17 15.98
N TYR A 378 -3.13 4.12 16.76
CA TYR A 378 -3.49 4.04 18.17
C TYR A 378 -2.60 5.01 18.97
N LYS A 379 -2.87 6.31 18.81
CA LYS A 379 -2.40 7.35 19.73
C LYS A 379 -2.80 6.93 21.15
N GLU A 380 -1.95 7.25 22.10
CA GLU A 380 -1.96 6.85 23.52
C GLU A 380 -3.25 7.16 24.30
N ASN A 381 -4.28 7.72 23.66
CA ASN A 381 -5.53 8.13 24.28
C ASN A 381 -6.71 7.19 23.99
N ALA A 382 -6.55 6.18 23.12
CA ALA A 382 -7.61 5.19 22.84
C ALA A 382 -7.66 4.04 23.88
N ASP A 383 -7.21 4.29 25.11
CA ASP A 383 -7.29 3.36 26.25
C ASP A 383 -8.71 3.24 26.83
N GLN A 384 -9.72 3.81 26.17
CA GLN A 384 -11.08 3.82 26.68
C GLN A 384 -11.90 2.69 26.03
N HIS A 385 -12.17 1.68 26.87
CA HIS A 385 -13.26 0.69 26.78
C HIS A 385 -13.00 -0.74 26.29
N ILE A 386 -11.75 -1.17 26.12
CA ILE A 386 -11.48 -2.61 26.04
C ILE A 386 -10.90 -3.06 27.39
N SER A 387 -11.78 -3.71 28.17
CA SER A 387 -11.59 -4.26 29.51
C SER A 387 -10.12 -4.59 29.89
N ASN A 388 -9.76 -4.28 31.14
CA ASN A 388 -8.49 -4.64 31.78
C ASN A 388 -8.33 -6.13 32.12
N ASP A 389 -9.17 -7.02 31.58
CA ASP A 389 -9.09 -8.45 31.93
C ASP A 389 -7.89 -9.14 31.28
N ASP A 390 -7.25 -10.00 32.06
CA ASP A 390 -6.11 -10.84 31.70
C ASP A 390 -6.41 -11.91 30.61
N ASP A 391 -7.62 -11.91 30.05
CA ASP A 391 -8.15 -12.98 29.19
C ASP A 391 -8.83 -12.49 27.90
N PHE A 392 -8.30 -11.41 27.30
CA PHE A 392 -8.80 -10.92 26.00
C PHE A 392 -8.76 -11.98 24.90
N LEU A 393 -7.71 -12.80 24.84
CA LEU A 393 -7.52 -13.85 23.84
C LEU A 393 -8.68 -14.86 23.85
N LEU A 394 -9.01 -15.44 25.01
CA LEU A 394 -10.09 -16.42 25.11
C LEU A 394 -11.45 -15.79 24.82
N ARG A 395 -11.72 -14.58 25.32
CA ARG A 395 -12.97 -13.88 25.01
C ARG A 395 -13.13 -13.61 23.52
N LEU A 396 -12.07 -13.12 22.86
CA LEU A 396 -12.08 -12.91 21.42
C LEU A 396 -12.37 -14.23 20.69
N TYR A 397 -11.66 -15.31 21.07
CA TYR A 397 -11.92 -16.65 20.53
C TYR A 397 -13.38 -17.07 20.68
N LEU A 398 -13.94 -16.97 21.89
CA LEU A 398 -15.33 -17.33 22.15
C LEU A 398 -16.32 -16.47 21.34
N GLN A 399 -16.02 -15.19 21.14
CA GLN A 399 -16.87 -14.28 20.36
C GLN A 399 -16.86 -14.57 18.86
N VAL A 400 -15.72 -14.99 18.30
CA VAL A 400 -15.60 -15.23 16.85
C VAL A 400 -15.85 -16.69 16.46
N LYS A 401 -15.70 -17.64 17.40
CA LYS A 401 -15.86 -19.08 17.13
C LYS A 401 -17.21 -19.41 16.51
N ASP A 402 -18.29 -18.82 17.04
CA ASP A 402 -19.64 -19.09 16.58
C ASP A 402 -19.98 -18.37 15.26
N LYS A 403 -19.14 -17.44 14.82
CA LYS A 403 -19.25 -16.75 13.52
C LYS A 403 -18.43 -17.46 12.44
N MET A 404 -17.31 -18.07 12.81
CA MET A 404 -16.37 -18.75 11.92
C MET A 404 -16.55 -20.27 11.91
N THR A 405 -17.79 -20.77 11.98
CA THR A 405 -18.08 -22.22 12.13
C THR A 405 -17.62 -23.09 10.97
N HIS A 406 -17.35 -22.49 9.82
CA HIS A 406 -16.81 -23.16 8.63
C HIS A 406 -15.30 -23.41 8.70
N LEU A 407 -14.60 -22.81 9.69
CA LEU A 407 -13.17 -22.98 9.90
C LEU A 407 -12.90 -23.99 11.03
N PRO A 408 -11.79 -24.75 10.94
CA PRO A 408 -11.36 -25.59 12.05
C PRO A 408 -10.94 -24.72 13.25
N PRO A 409 -11.06 -25.21 14.50
CA PRO A 409 -10.69 -24.44 15.71
C PRO A 409 -9.25 -23.88 15.66
N GLN A 410 -8.33 -24.60 15.03
CA GLN A 410 -6.94 -24.15 14.84
C GLN A 410 -6.84 -22.85 14.02
N ALA A 411 -7.62 -22.74 12.94
CA ALA A 411 -7.65 -21.53 12.12
C ALA A 411 -8.26 -20.35 12.89
N ILE A 412 -9.30 -20.59 13.69
CA ILE A 412 -9.93 -19.58 14.55
C ILE A 412 -8.94 -19.08 15.61
N LYS A 413 -8.19 -19.96 16.28
CA LYS A 413 -7.12 -19.56 17.22
C LYS A 413 -6.01 -18.76 16.53
N SER A 414 -5.62 -19.17 15.32
CA SER A 414 -4.66 -18.41 14.49
C SER A 414 -5.15 -17.00 14.17
N TYR A 415 -6.43 -16.84 13.81
CA TYR A 415 -7.06 -15.56 13.56
C TYR A 415 -7.04 -14.64 14.81
N VAL A 416 -7.31 -15.22 15.98
CA VAL A 416 -7.26 -14.52 17.27
C VAL A 416 -5.84 -14.00 17.55
N ILE A 417 -4.81 -14.81 17.32
CA ILE A 417 -3.41 -14.36 17.44
C ILE A 417 -3.10 -13.22 16.47
N ASN A 418 -3.48 -13.35 15.19
CA ASN A 418 -3.28 -12.29 14.20
C ASN A 418 -3.90 -10.98 14.69
N THR A 419 -5.16 -11.02 15.16
CA THR A 419 -5.88 -9.85 15.67
C THR A 419 -5.22 -9.24 16.91
N CYS A 420 -4.84 -10.05 17.90
CA CYS A 420 -4.24 -9.53 19.14
C CYS A 420 -2.86 -8.92 18.95
N VAL A 421 -2.04 -9.47 18.05
CA VAL A 421 -0.71 -8.94 17.74
C VAL A 421 -0.78 -7.52 17.16
N HIS A 422 -1.90 -7.17 16.57
CA HIS A 422 -2.13 -5.85 16.02
C HIS A 422 -2.49 -4.81 17.09
N LEU A 423 -3.19 -5.18 18.16
CA LEU A 423 -3.57 -4.28 19.24
C LEU A 423 -2.41 -4.01 20.22
N ARG A 424 -2.16 -2.76 20.61
CA ARG A 424 -0.95 -2.39 21.39
C ARG A 424 -0.86 -3.08 22.76
N LYS A 425 -1.95 -3.07 23.52
CA LYS A 425 -2.02 -3.61 24.89
C LYS A 425 -2.00 -5.14 24.89
N GLU A 426 -2.82 -5.74 24.06
CA GLU A 426 -3.00 -7.19 23.93
C GLU A 426 -1.74 -7.82 23.32
N ARG A 427 -1.09 -7.16 22.34
CA ARG A 427 0.23 -7.57 21.86
C ARG A 427 1.24 -7.61 23.00
N LYS A 428 1.28 -6.58 23.86
CA LYS A 428 2.22 -6.55 24.98
C LYS A 428 1.97 -7.74 25.93
N GLN A 429 0.72 -7.95 26.34
CA GLN A 429 0.32 -9.07 27.19
C GLN A 429 0.67 -10.43 26.57
N LEU A 430 0.35 -10.63 25.29
CA LEU A 430 0.68 -11.84 24.54
C LEU A 430 2.20 -12.04 24.50
N LEU A 431 2.97 -11.03 24.10
CA LEU A 431 4.42 -11.15 23.98
C LEU A 431 5.08 -11.41 25.34
N ASP A 432 4.59 -10.83 26.45
CA ASP A 432 5.17 -11.03 27.78
C ASP A 432 5.07 -12.48 28.28
N ARG A 433 4.09 -13.25 27.79
CA ARG A 433 3.87 -14.66 28.13
C ARG A 433 4.64 -15.65 27.23
N LEU A 434 5.28 -15.17 26.17
CA LEU A 434 5.95 -16.02 25.18
C LEU A 434 7.46 -16.12 25.40
N ASN A 435 8.07 -17.18 24.89
CA ASN A 435 9.53 -17.27 24.86
C ASN A 435 10.13 -16.35 23.78
N HIS A 436 11.46 -16.15 23.82
CA HIS A 436 12.12 -15.22 22.89
C HIS A 436 11.91 -15.57 21.40
N SER A 437 11.91 -16.87 21.07
CA SER A 437 11.70 -17.35 19.69
C SER A 437 10.28 -17.06 19.20
N GLU A 438 9.28 -17.35 20.01
CA GLU A 438 7.86 -17.07 19.70
C GLU A 438 7.61 -15.57 19.56
N ARG A 439 8.14 -14.75 20.48
CA ARG A 439 8.07 -13.28 20.38
C ARG A 439 8.67 -12.80 19.06
N TYR A 440 9.82 -13.34 18.67
CA TYR A 440 10.49 -13.00 17.42
C TYR A 440 9.63 -13.38 16.20
N GLN A 441 9.10 -14.60 16.20
CA GLN A 441 8.25 -15.10 15.12
C GLN A 441 6.97 -14.27 14.95
N LEU A 442 6.24 -13.99 16.03
CA LEU A 442 5.05 -13.15 15.95
C LEU A 442 5.38 -11.74 15.47
N ARG A 443 6.51 -11.17 15.87
CA ARG A 443 6.89 -9.81 15.47
C ARG A 443 7.36 -9.68 14.01
N TYR A 444 7.96 -10.72 13.44
CA TYR A 444 8.64 -10.59 12.15
C TYR A 444 8.16 -11.56 11.07
N ASN A 445 7.33 -12.54 11.43
CA ASN A 445 6.86 -13.60 10.55
C ASN A 445 5.35 -13.91 10.77
N LEU A 446 4.58 -13.03 11.43
CA LEU A 446 3.18 -13.27 11.87
C LEU A 446 2.31 -14.02 10.85
N LEU A 447 2.25 -13.51 9.62
CA LEU A 447 1.41 -14.07 8.57
C LEU A 447 2.06 -15.24 7.84
N SER A 448 3.39 -15.37 7.89
CA SER A 448 4.12 -16.53 7.36
C SER A 448 4.05 -17.75 8.29
N LEU A 449 3.64 -17.58 9.55
CA LEU A 449 3.49 -18.69 10.50
C LEU A 449 2.28 -19.56 10.13
N SER A 450 2.47 -20.87 10.26
CA SER A 450 1.37 -21.82 10.04
C SER A 450 0.25 -21.62 11.07
N PRO A 451 -1.01 -21.96 10.72
CA PRO A 451 -2.13 -21.83 11.64
C PRO A 451 -1.94 -22.69 12.89
N GLU A 452 -1.34 -23.87 12.75
CA GLU A 452 -1.04 -24.78 13.86
C GLU A 452 -0.03 -24.15 14.83
N THR A 453 0.99 -23.47 14.31
CA THR A 453 1.98 -22.78 15.15
C THR A 453 1.31 -21.69 15.98
N LYS A 454 0.45 -20.88 15.37
CA LYS A 454 -0.30 -19.84 16.07
C LYS A 454 -1.35 -20.41 17.03
N ALA A 455 -2.00 -21.51 16.67
CA ALA A 455 -2.93 -22.20 17.56
C ALA A 455 -2.24 -22.76 18.80
N ASN A 456 -1.03 -23.32 18.67
CA ASN A 456 -0.24 -23.79 19.81
C ASN A 456 0.20 -22.64 20.72
N ILE A 457 0.55 -21.48 20.15
CA ILE A 457 0.83 -20.24 20.89
C ILE A 457 -0.43 -19.78 21.65
N PHE A 458 -1.59 -19.80 21.02
CA PHE A 458 -2.85 -19.48 21.69
C PHE A 458 -3.09 -20.42 22.87
N ASP A 459 -2.94 -21.74 22.65
CA ASP A 459 -3.18 -22.75 23.67
C ASP A 459 -2.21 -22.58 24.85
N SER A 460 -0.92 -22.41 24.60
CA SER A 460 0.08 -22.24 25.69
C SER A 460 -0.14 -20.99 26.54
N VAL A 461 -0.68 -19.93 25.94
CA VAL A 461 -0.94 -18.65 26.63
C VAL A 461 -2.27 -18.65 27.39
N THR A 462 -3.20 -19.52 27.01
CA THR A 462 -4.55 -19.63 27.60
C THR A 462 -4.72 -20.81 28.56
N THR A 463 -3.90 -21.86 28.49
CA THR A 463 -3.90 -23.00 29.45
C THR A 463 -3.09 -22.77 30.72
N ASN A 464 -2.34 -21.67 30.83
CA ASN A 464 -1.66 -21.25 32.07
C ASN A 464 -2.54 -20.34 32.96
N LEU A 465 -3.86 -20.43 32.78
CA LEU A 465 -4.94 -19.89 33.61
C LEU A 465 -5.74 -21.08 34.16
#